data_AF-A0A362XLW9-F1
#
_entry.id   AF-A0A362XLW9-F1
#
_cell.length_a   1.000
_cell.length_b   1.000
_cell.length_c   1.000
_cell.angle_alpha   90.00
_cell.angle_beta   90.00
_cell.angle_gamma   90.00
#
_symmetry.space_group_name_H-M   'P 1'
#
loop_
_entity.id
_entity.type
_entity.pdbx_description
1 polymer ?
#
loop_
_entity_poly.entity_id
_entity_poly.type
_entity_poly.pdbx_seq_one_letter_code
_entity_poly.pdbx_strand_id
1 'polypeptide(L)'
;MSPELVYVLSQDSSSPFYKSYASLFKAYLSGSIGTHVVQDLDIIGHLLFQMMMHIDRIEDDQAKGIDTVIALQTEAAKRLSSYFPIKHSFWMQYDRIANEFSKHKRLDRLCHQGSSWVNYESLALSRSIYAELGLISFLELGLLEKQRFDTLLKSHRQFVIAFQLYDDCADFYEDQSKEQFNWAIHKASVKGIPLDQFYQSTLFNTLIDTVVDHLDSAAELIEELPISEYSLLLQKIRDSVDSLYQV
;
A
#
# COMPACT_ATOMS: atom_id res chain seq x y z
N MET A 1 3.40 -4.05 -23.79
CA MET A 1 2.58 -2.91 -23.34
C MET A 1 2.09 -2.12 -24.52
N SER A 2 0.78 -1.83 -24.54
CA SER A 2 0.17 -1.02 -25.61
C SER A 2 0.47 0.48 -25.41
N PRO A 3 0.36 1.31 -26.46
CA PRO A 3 0.57 2.76 -26.36
C PRO A 3 -0.35 3.42 -25.32
N GLU A 4 -1.58 2.94 -25.17
CA GLU A 4 -2.56 3.46 -24.23
C GLU A 4 -2.10 3.26 -22.78
N LEU A 5 -1.58 2.08 -22.45
CA LEU A 5 -1.05 1.81 -21.10
C LEU A 5 0.22 2.62 -20.83
N VAL A 6 1.10 2.78 -21.82
CA VAL A 6 2.26 3.67 -21.69
C VAL A 6 1.82 5.10 -21.38
N TYR A 7 0.78 5.59 -22.06
CA TYR A 7 0.21 6.90 -21.78
C TYR A 7 -0.34 6.97 -20.35
N VAL A 8 -1.16 6.00 -19.92
CA VAL A 8 -1.70 5.94 -18.54
C VAL A 8 -0.58 6.02 -17.50
N LEU A 9 0.47 5.19 -17.63
CA LEU A 9 1.60 5.21 -16.69
C LEU A 9 2.39 6.52 -16.74
N SER A 10 2.47 7.18 -17.91
CA SER A 10 3.17 8.46 -18.06
C SER A 10 2.45 9.64 -17.41
N GLN A 11 1.13 9.56 -17.25
CA GLN A 11 0.33 10.59 -16.60
C GLN A 11 0.32 10.47 -15.08
N ASP A 12 0.91 9.41 -14.52
CA ASP A 12 0.94 9.20 -13.09
C ASP A 12 1.78 10.26 -12.36
N SER A 13 1.14 11.05 -11.50
CA SER A 13 1.77 12.06 -10.64
C SER A 13 2.03 11.58 -9.22
N SER A 14 1.71 10.32 -8.89
CA SER A 14 1.95 9.76 -7.56
C SER A 14 3.43 9.70 -7.21
N SER A 15 3.71 9.60 -5.91
CA SER A 15 5.06 9.53 -5.36
C SER A 15 5.94 8.51 -6.08
N PRO A 16 7.22 8.83 -6.39
CA PRO A 16 8.07 7.96 -7.19
C PRO A 16 8.22 6.52 -6.68
N PHE A 17 8.13 6.31 -5.36
CA PHE A 17 8.28 4.98 -4.78
C PHE A 17 7.19 3.98 -5.22
N TYR A 18 5.98 4.45 -5.59
CA TYR A 18 4.94 3.58 -6.16
C TYR A 18 5.31 3.03 -7.55
N LYS A 19 6.16 3.76 -8.29
CA LYS A 19 6.62 3.39 -9.64
C LYS A 19 7.79 2.42 -9.62
N SER A 20 8.51 2.37 -8.49
CA SER A 20 9.70 1.54 -8.30
C SER A 20 9.62 0.73 -7.00
N TYR A 21 8.45 0.19 -6.71
CA TYR A 21 8.14 -0.41 -5.41
C TYR A 21 8.94 -1.69 -5.13
N ALA A 22 9.16 -2.53 -6.14
CA ALA A 22 9.96 -3.75 -6.00
C ALA A 22 11.45 -3.41 -5.76
N SER A 23 11.94 -2.35 -6.40
CA SER A 23 13.30 -1.82 -6.18
C SER A 23 13.57 -1.41 -4.73
N LEU A 24 12.54 -1.06 -3.95
CA LEU A 24 12.70 -0.72 -2.53
C LEU A 24 13.38 -1.85 -1.75
N PHE A 25 13.10 -3.11 -2.12
CA PHE A 25 13.56 -4.30 -1.41
C PHE A 25 14.82 -4.94 -2.01
N LYS A 26 15.42 -4.33 -3.04
CA LYS A 26 16.52 -4.93 -3.80
C LYS A 26 17.73 -5.29 -2.93
N ALA A 27 18.06 -4.49 -1.92
CA ALA A 27 19.19 -4.75 -1.02
C ALA A 27 18.99 -6.00 -0.15
N TYR A 28 17.76 -6.51 -0.05
CA TYR A 28 17.41 -7.70 0.72
C TYR A 28 17.47 -8.99 -0.08
N LEU A 29 17.72 -8.94 -1.38
CA LEU A 29 17.70 -10.13 -2.24
C LEU A 29 19.02 -10.92 -2.11
N SER A 30 18.91 -12.24 -2.13
CA SER A 30 20.04 -13.14 -2.14
C SER A 30 20.56 -13.31 -3.57
N GLY A 31 21.83 -12.97 -3.80
CA GLY A 31 22.52 -13.18 -5.07
C GLY A 31 22.57 -11.97 -6.02
N SER A 32 23.41 -12.07 -7.04
CA SER A 32 23.58 -11.06 -8.10
C SER A 32 22.51 -11.21 -9.17
N ILE A 33 21.25 -10.93 -8.82
CA ILE A 33 20.16 -10.98 -9.79
C ILE A 33 20.35 -9.88 -10.84
N GLY A 34 20.10 -10.23 -12.10
CA GLY A 34 20.08 -9.28 -13.19
C GLY A 34 19.06 -8.17 -12.89
N THR A 35 19.53 -6.94 -12.88
CA THR A 35 18.77 -5.68 -12.71
C THR A 35 17.44 -5.65 -13.46
N HIS A 36 17.33 -6.40 -14.57
CA HIS A 36 16.13 -6.52 -15.39
C HIS A 36 14.91 -7.12 -14.68
N VAL A 37 15.06 -8.12 -13.79
CA VAL A 37 13.91 -8.75 -13.12
C VAL A 37 13.24 -7.76 -12.17
N VAL A 38 14.04 -7.06 -11.37
CA VAL A 38 13.54 -6.05 -10.43
C VAL A 38 12.84 -4.92 -11.18
N GLN A 39 13.42 -4.46 -12.29
CA GLN A 39 12.83 -3.41 -13.13
C GLN A 39 11.51 -3.86 -13.78
N ASP A 40 11.39 -5.10 -14.23
CA ASP A 40 10.12 -5.57 -14.79
C ASP A 40 9.06 -5.76 -13.69
N LEU A 41 9.46 -6.20 -12.49
CA LEU A 41 8.58 -6.24 -11.32
C LEU A 41 8.13 -4.84 -10.86
N ASP A 42 8.97 -3.81 -11.01
CA ASP A 42 8.56 -2.42 -10.81
C ASP A 42 7.48 -2.00 -11.81
N ILE A 43 7.64 -2.33 -13.09
CA ILE A 43 6.64 -2.06 -14.12
C ILE A 43 5.32 -2.81 -13.82
N ILE A 44 5.40 -4.09 -13.44
CA ILE A 44 4.24 -4.89 -13.03
C ILE A 44 3.55 -4.26 -11.82
N GLY A 45 4.32 -3.89 -10.80
CA GLY A 45 3.83 -3.21 -9.61
C GLY A 45 3.13 -1.89 -9.94
N HIS A 46 3.71 -1.09 -10.84
CA HIS A 46 3.12 0.18 -11.28
C HIS A 46 1.81 -0.01 -12.06
N LEU A 47 1.72 -1.03 -12.91
CA LEU A 47 0.47 -1.40 -13.59
C LEU A 47 -0.62 -1.76 -12.58
N LEU A 48 -0.29 -2.55 -11.56
CA LEU A 48 -1.24 -2.97 -10.51
C LEU A 48 -1.62 -1.81 -9.59
N PHE A 49 -0.69 -0.93 -9.25
CA PHE A 49 -0.98 0.31 -8.54
C PHE A 49 -1.97 1.19 -9.33
N GLN A 50 -1.72 1.42 -10.62
CA GLN A 50 -2.65 2.20 -11.44
C GLN A 50 -4.00 1.50 -11.60
N MET A 51 -4.03 0.16 -11.67
CA MET A 51 -5.28 -0.61 -11.68
C MET A 51 -6.11 -0.28 -10.43
N MET A 52 -5.48 -0.28 -9.26
CA MET A 52 -6.11 0.08 -7.98
C MET A 52 -6.62 1.53 -7.99
N MET A 53 -5.79 2.49 -8.39
CA MET A 53 -6.20 3.90 -8.49
C MET A 53 -7.37 4.14 -9.45
N HIS A 54 -7.47 3.34 -10.51
CA HIS A 54 -8.64 3.40 -11.40
C HIS A 54 -9.88 2.76 -10.77
N ILE A 55 -9.74 1.68 -10.01
CA ILE A 55 -10.85 1.10 -9.26
C ILE A 55 -11.38 2.11 -8.24
N ASP A 56 -10.51 2.74 -7.45
CA ASP A 56 -10.90 3.73 -6.45
C ASP A 56 -11.70 4.89 -7.09
N ARG A 57 -11.19 5.49 -8.18
CA ARG A 57 -11.92 6.54 -8.92
C ARG A 57 -13.28 6.09 -9.47
N ILE A 58 -13.40 4.84 -9.92
CA ILE A 58 -14.69 4.30 -10.39
C ILE A 58 -15.67 4.20 -9.23
N GLU A 59 -15.20 3.80 -8.06
CA GLU A 59 -16.02 3.58 -6.88
C GLU A 59 -16.42 4.90 -6.21
N ASP A 60 -15.51 5.86 -6.15
CA ASP A 60 -15.66 7.11 -5.40
C ASP A 60 -16.25 8.22 -6.26
N ASP A 61 -15.70 8.42 -7.46
CA ASP A 61 -16.08 9.53 -8.34
C ASP A 61 -17.09 9.10 -9.42
N GLN A 62 -17.57 7.86 -9.37
CA GLN A 62 -18.40 7.25 -10.42
C GLN A 62 -17.76 7.38 -11.82
N ALA A 63 -16.43 7.37 -11.87
CA ALA A 63 -15.68 7.51 -13.11
C ALA A 63 -15.96 6.32 -14.05
N LYS A 64 -15.83 6.56 -15.35
CA LYS A 64 -15.75 5.47 -16.35
C LYS A 64 -14.31 5.01 -16.45
N GLY A 65 -14.08 3.73 -16.72
CA GLY A 65 -12.70 3.25 -16.91
C GLY A 65 -12.46 1.76 -16.70
N ILE A 66 -13.51 0.93 -16.64
CA ILE A 66 -13.34 -0.51 -16.41
C ILE A 66 -12.46 -1.18 -17.48
N ASP A 67 -12.50 -0.70 -18.73
CA ASP A 67 -11.64 -1.20 -19.80
C ASP A 67 -10.15 -0.96 -19.49
N THR A 68 -9.82 0.17 -18.87
CA THR A 68 -8.45 0.50 -18.43
C THR A 68 -8.02 -0.42 -17.28
N VAL A 69 -8.90 -0.67 -16.30
CA VAL A 69 -8.65 -1.62 -15.20
C VAL A 69 -8.33 -3.02 -15.77
N ILE A 70 -9.16 -3.51 -16.70
CA ILE A 70 -8.96 -4.82 -17.34
C ILE A 70 -7.64 -4.85 -18.12
N ALA A 71 -7.33 -3.79 -18.87
CA ALA A 71 -6.10 -3.70 -19.66
C ALA A 71 -4.84 -3.70 -18.78
N LEU A 72 -4.83 -2.93 -17.69
CA LEU A 72 -3.74 -2.87 -16.71
C LEU A 72 -3.51 -4.25 -16.05
N GLN A 73 -4.58 -4.87 -15.54
CA GLN A 73 -4.51 -6.20 -14.94
C GLN A 73 -4.00 -7.26 -15.93
N THR A 74 -4.51 -7.22 -17.17
CA THR A 74 -4.16 -8.18 -18.21
C THR A 74 -2.68 -8.05 -18.62
N GLU A 75 -2.16 -6.83 -18.79
CA GLU A 75 -0.74 -6.62 -19.08
C GLU A 75 0.15 -7.08 -17.92
N ALA A 76 -0.23 -6.77 -16.67
CA ALA A 76 0.48 -7.24 -15.49
C ALA A 76 0.55 -8.77 -15.42
N ALA A 77 -0.60 -9.45 -15.60
CA ALA A 77 -0.68 -10.90 -15.61
C ALA A 77 0.14 -11.55 -16.75
N LYS A 78 0.13 -10.97 -17.95
CA LYS A 78 0.94 -11.43 -19.08
C LYS A 78 2.44 -11.38 -18.76
N ARG A 79 2.91 -10.28 -18.16
CA ARG A 79 4.32 -10.15 -17.76
C ARG A 79 4.67 -11.15 -16.66
N LEU A 80 3.84 -11.26 -15.63
CA LEU A 80 4.01 -12.26 -14.56
C LEU A 80 4.09 -13.70 -15.12
N SER A 81 3.33 -14.02 -16.16
CA SER A 81 3.36 -15.36 -16.79
C SER A 81 4.69 -15.72 -17.45
N SER A 82 5.54 -14.73 -17.73
CA SER A 82 6.91 -14.97 -18.24
C SER A 82 7.85 -15.48 -17.13
N TYR A 83 7.51 -15.24 -15.86
CA TYR A 83 8.25 -15.69 -14.70
C TYR A 83 7.62 -16.92 -14.05
N PHE A 84 6.28 -16.98 -14.03
CA PHE A 84 5.52 -17.97 -13.29
C PHE A 84 4.62 -18.79 -14.23
N PRO A 85 5.00 -20.03 -14.57
CA PRO A 85 4.13 -20.93 -15.32
C PRO A 85 2.76 -21.10 -14.65
N ILE A 86 1.71 -21.42 -15.41
CA ILE A 86 0.32 -21.50 -14.91
C ILE A 86 0.17 -22.37 -13.64
N LYS A 87 0.97 -23.43 -13.50
CA LYS A 87 0.92 -24.34 -12.35
C LYS A 87 1.83 -23.93 -11.17
N HIS A 88 2.47 -22.77 -11.25
CA HIS A 88 3.38 -22.26 -10.23
C HIS A 88 2.61 -21.83 -8.96
N SER A 89 3.21 -22.01 -7.78
CA SER A 89 2.62 -21.65 -6.49
C SER A 89 2.29 -20.17 -6.36
N PHE A 90 3.08 -19.30 -7.00
CA PHE A 90 2.78 -17.88 -7.17
C PHE A 90 1.31 -17.58 -7.51
N TRP A 91 0.68 -18.32 -8.43
CA TRP A 91 -0.70 -18.04 -8.83
C TRP A 91 -1.70 -18.31 -7.71
N MET A 92 -1.43 -19.27 -6.81
CA MET A 92 -2.24 -19.44 -5.60
C MET A 92 -2.14 -18.23 -4.66
N GLN A 93 -0.97 -17.60 -4.57
CA GLN A 93 -0.79 -16.37 -3.79
C GLN A 93 -1.46 -15.17 -4.45
N TYR A 94 -1.40 -15.08 -5.78
CA TYR A 94 -2.10 -14.05 -6.55
C TYR A 94 -3.62 -14.14 -6.33
N ASP A 95 -4.20 -15.34 -6.39
CA ASP A 95 -5.63 -15.55 -6.14
C ASP A 95 -6.01 -15.20 -4.69
N ARG A 96 -5.15 -15.53 -3.71
CA ARG A 96 -5.31 -15.10 -2.32
C ARG A 96 -5.39 -13.58 -2.24
N ILE A 97 -4.47 -12.87 -2.87
CA ILE A 97 -4.42 -11.40 -2.88
C ILE A 97 -5.66 -10.79 -3.53
N ALA A 98 -6.09 -11.31 -4.67
CA ALA A 98 -7.31 -10.86 -5.33
C ALA A 98 -8.55 -11.05 -4.46
N ASN A 99 -8.64 -12.20 -3.76
CA ASN A 99 -9.72 -12.47 -2.82
C ASN A 99 -9.67 -11.55 -1.59
N GLU A 100 -8.49 -11.28 -1.03
CA GLU A 100 -8.36 -10.31 0.07
C GLU A 100 -8.74 -8.89 -0.37
N PHE A 101 -8.28 -8.46 -1.55
CA PHE A 101 -8.66 -7.17 -2.11
C PHE A 101 -10.17 -7.07 -2.25
N SER A 102 -10.86 -8.08 -2.78
CA SER A 102 -12.32 -8.08 -2.97
C SER A 102 -13.14 -7.82 -1.69
N LYS A 103 -12.54 -7.98 -0.50
CA LYS A 103 -13.20 -7.79 0.79
C LYS A 103 -13.24 -6.32 1.23
N HIS A 104 -12.50 -5.41 0.61
CA HIS A 104 -12.35 -4.02 1.08
C HIS A 104 -13.71 -3.33 1.31
N LYS A 105 -14.68 -3.43 0.38
CA LYS A 105 -16.03 -2.85 0.58
C LYS A 105 -16.79 -3.43 1.77
N ARG A 106 -16.60 -4.73 2.04
CA ARG A 106 -17.22 -5.37 3.20
C ARG A 106 -16.57 -4.86 4.48
N LEU A 107 -15.25 -4.74 4.49
CA LEU A 107 -14.48 -4.23 5.63
C LEU A 107 -14.80 -2.75 5.91
N ASP A 108 -14.97 -1.94 4.86
CA ASP A 108 -15.39 -0.55 4.95
C ASP A 108 -16.76 -0.43 5.65
N ARG A 109 -17.76 -1.19 5.17
CA ARG A 109 -19.08 -1.26 5.83
C ARG A 109 -19.01 -1.74 7.28
N LEU A 110 -18.14 -2.72 7.58
CA LEU A 110 -17.93 -3.19 8.95
C LEU A 110 -17.33 -2.10 9.84
N CYS A 111 -16.43 -1.28 9.29
CA CYS A 111 -15.88 -0.13 9.99
C CYS A 111 -16.96 0.91 10.29
N HIS A 112 -17.90 1.17 9.38
CA HIS A 112 -19.05 2.05 9.64
C HIS A 112 -20.04 1.50 10.68
N GLN A 113 -20.32 0.18 10.65
CA GLN A 113 -21.33 -0.44 11.53
C GLN A 113 -20.83 -0.77 12.94
N GLY A 114 -19.54 -1.04 13.09
CA GLY A 114 -18.91 -1.51 14.32
C GLY A 114 -17.40 -1.28 14.29
N SER A 115 -17.01 -0.02 14.36
CA SER A 115 -15.61 0.40 14.26
C SER A 115 -14.76 -0.20 15.38
N SER A 116 -13.69 -0.88 14.99
CA SER A 116 -12.65 -1.37 15.88
C SER A 116 -11.31 -1.22 15.19
N TRP A 117 -10.23 -1.11 15.97
CA TRP A 117 -8.89 -0.99 15.41
C TRP A 117 -8.56 -2.19 14.51
N VAL A 118 -8.93 -3.40 14.92
CA VAL A 118 -8.73 -4.64 14.15
C VAL A 118 -9.46 -4.60 12.79
N ASN A 119 -10.68 -4.07 12.74
CA ASN A 119 -11.41 -3.91 11.48
C ASN A 119 -10.74 -2.87 10.57
N TYR A 120 -10.26 -1.77 11.15
CA TYR A 120 -9.55 -0.73 10.44
C TYR A 120 -8.22 -1.23 9.87
N GLU A 121 -7.40 -1.93 10.66
CA GLU A 121 -6.16 -2.57 10.19
C GLU A 121 -6.46 -3.52 9.01
N SER A 122 -7.52 -4.32 9.13
CA SER A 122 -7.94 -5.23 8.06
C SER A 122 -8.33 -4.46 6.79
N LEU A 123 -9.03 -3.33 6.92
CA LEU A 123 -9.40 -2.47 5.81
C LEU A 123 -8.15 -1.87 5.13
N ALA A 124 -7.26 -1.23 5.90
CA ALA A 124 -6.03 -0.62 5.42
C ALA A 124 -5.16 -1.64 4.66
N LEU A 125 -4.95 -2.82 5.25
CA LEU A 125 -4.19 -3.90 4.62
C LEU A 125 -4.86 -4.41 3.34
N SER A 126 -6.19 -4.50 3.30
CA SER A 126 -6.92 -4.96 2.11
C SER A 126 -6.81 -3.99 0.93
N ARG A 127 -6.76 -2.67 1.19
CA ARG A 127 -6.62 -1.63 0.14
C ARG A 127 -5.24 -1.64 -0.50
N SER A 128 -4.19 -1.99 0.25
CA SER A 128 -2.81 -2.02 -0.26
C SER A 128 -2.28 -3.41 -0.59
N ILE A 129 -3.14 -4.45 -0.58
CA ILE A 129 -2.70 -5.86 -0.59
C ILE A 129 -1.87 -6.24 -1.82
N TYR A 130 -2.12 -5.60 -2.98
CA TYR A 130 -1.36 -5.87 -4.20
C TYR A 130 0.13 -5.50 -4.09
N ALA A 131 0.51 -4.60 -3.17
CA ALA A 131 1.91 -4.29 -2.91
C ALA A 131 2.70 -5.49 -2.34
N GLU A 132 2.03 -6.46 -1.68
CA GLU A 132 2.67 -7.69 -1.22
C GLU A 132 3.20 -8.55 -2.39
N LEU A 133 2.67 -8.41 -3.61
CA LEU A 133 3.07 -9.23 -4.75
C LEU A 133 4.54 -9.08 -5.12
N GLY A 134 5.15 -7.90 -4.92
CA GLY A 134 6.57 -7.71 -5.20
C GLY A 134 7.44 -8.64 -4.34
N LEU A 135 7.18 -8.67 -3.03
CA LEU A 135 7.87 -9.56 -2.08
C LEU A 135 7.57 -11.04 -2.37
N ILE A 136 6.32 -11.37 -2.72
CA ILE A 136 5.92 -12.73 -3.08
C ILE A 136 6.64 -13.18 -4.35
N SER A 137 6.73 -12.33 -5.37
CA SER A 137 7.49 -12.62 -6.59
C SER A 137 8.96 -12.91 -6.28
N PHE A 138 9.60 -12.14 -5.39
CA PHE A 138 10.97 -12.41 -4.98
C PHE A 138 11.13 -13.74 -4.26
N LEU A 139 10.20 -14.09 -3.36
CA LEU A 139 10.20 -15.39 -2.68
C LEU A 139 10.05 -16.55 -3.69
N GLU A 140 9.06 -16.46 -4.57
CA GLU A 140 8.71 -17.50 -5.54
C GLU A 140 9.78 -17.68 -6.63
N LEU A 141 10.56 -16.63 -6.91
CA LEU A 141 11.74 -16.71 -7.79
C LEU A 141 13.00 -17.25 -7.08
N GLY A 142 12.93 -17.54 -5.77
CA GLY A 142 14.07 -17.98 -4.97
C GLY A 142 15.10 -16.87 -4.69
N LEU A 143 14.69 -15.60 -4.85
CA LEU A 143 15.54 -14.41 -4.69
C LEU A 143 15.49 -13.87 -3.27
N LEU A 144 14.51 -14.31 -2.48
CA LEU A 144 14.31 -13.90 -1.11
C LEU A 144 14.06 -15.13 -0.24
N GLU A 145 14.88 -15.29 0.79
CA GLU A 145 14.74 -16.39 1.74
C GLU A 145 13.46 -16.26 2.56
N LYS A 146 12.82 -17.39 2.89
CA LYS A 146 11.52 -17.41 3.56
C LYS A 146 11.49 -16.63 4.87
N GLN A 147 12.53 -16.77 5.70
CA GLN A 147 12.62 -16.03 6.97
C GLN A 147 12.69 -14.51 6.74
N ARG A 148 13.52 -14.07 5.78
CA ARG A 148 13.64 -12.65 5.43
C ARG A 148 12.35 -12.11 4.81
N PHE A 149 11.69 -12.90 3.96
CA PHE A 149 10.36 -12.59 3.43
C PHE A 149 9.34 -12.38 4.55
N ASP A 150 9.26 -13.28 5.53
CA ASP A 150 8.27 -13.17 6.62
C ASP A 150 8.53 -11.93 7.48
N THR A 151 9.80 -11.57 7.71
CA THR A 151 10.19 -10.32 8.38
C THR A 151 9.79 -9.09 7.59
N LEU A 152 10.14 -9.03 6.30
CA LEU A 152 9.79 -7.90 5.42
C LEU A 152 8.28 -7.73 5.29
N LEU A 153 7.53 -8.83 5.21
CA LEU A 153 6.07 -8.79 5.12
C LEU A 153 5.45 -8.20 6.40
N LYS A 154 5.99 -8.53 7.58
CA LYS A 154 5.52 -7.92 8.84
C LYS A 154 5.82 -6.42 8.87
N SER A 155 7.04 -6.02 8.49
CA SER A 155 7.43 -4.61 8.42
C SER A 155 6.53 -3.85 7.44
N HIS A 156 6.31 -4.40 6.24
CA HIS A 156 5.46 -3.81 5.22
C HIS A 156 4.01 -3.61 5.70
N ARG A 157 3.47 -4.54 6.50
CA ARG A 157 2.13 -4.39 7.08
C ARG A 157 2.05 -3.24 8.09
N GLN A 158 3.06 -3.11 8.96
CA GLN A 158 3.17 -1.98 9.88
C GLN A 158 3.24 -0.66 9.10
N PHE A 159 4.07 -0.61 8.05
CA PHE A 159 4.16 0.52 7.15
C PHE A 159 2.81 0.88 6.49
N VAL A 160 2.08 -0.10 5.94
CA VAL A 160 0.78 0.14 5.29
C VAL A 160 -0.24 0.70 6.29
N ILE A 161 -0.29 0.17 7.51
CA ILE A 161 -1.19 0.66 8.55
C ILE A 161 -0.84 2.11 8.92
N ALA A 162 0.44 2.40 9.14
CA ALA A 162 0.91 3.76 9.42
C ALA A 162 0.55 4.72 8.29
N PHE A 163 0.82 4.32 7.05
CA PHE A 163 0.62 5.15 5.88
C PHE A 163 -0.86 5.45 5.64
N GLN A 164 -1.74 4.46 5.79
CA GLN A 164 -3.19 4.70 5.70
C GLN A 164 -3.69 5.61 6.82
N LEU A 165 -3.20 5.45 8.06
CA LEU A 165 -3.63 6.33 9.15
C LEU A 165 -3.13 7.77 8.97
N TYR A 166 -1.92 7.93 8.43
CA TYR A 166 -1.40 9.22 8.02
C TYR A 166 -2.28 9.86 6.93
N ASP A 167 -2.63 9.10 5.90
CA ASP A 167 -3.52 9.49 4.80
C ASP A 167 -4.89 9.95 5.34
N ASP A 168 -5.52 9.15 6.20
CA ASP A 168 -6.78 9.48 6.87
C ASP A 168 -6.71 10.81 7.66
N CYS A 169 -5.54 11.15 8.23
CA CYS A 169 -5.33 12.43 8.92
C CYS A 169 -5.04 13.58 7.94
N ALA A 170 -4.31 13.33 6.85
CA ALA A 170 -3.96 14.33 5.85
C ALA A 170 -5.18 14.74 5.01
N ASP A 171 -6.01 13.78 4.63
CA ASP A 171 -7.19 13.96 3.77
C ASP A 171 -8.48 14.14 4.58
N PHE A 172 -8.36 14.40 5.89
CA PHE A 172 -9.47 14.52 6.83
C PHE A 172 -10.63 15.41 6.33
N TYR A 173 -10.33 16.55 5.72
CA TYR A 173 -11.37 17.45 5.18
C TYR A 173 -11.93 16.99 3.84
N GLU A 174 -11.12 16.34 3.00
CA GLU A 174 -11.54 15.84 1.70
C GLU A 174 -12.49 14.63 1.86
N ASP A 175 -12.10 13.69 2.72
CA ASP A 175 -12.82 12.44 2.95
C ASP A 175 -14.18 12.62 3.64
N GLN A 176 -14.35 13.71 4.39
CA GLN A 176 -15.63 14.06 4.99
C GLN A 176 -16.76 14.07 3.95
N SER A 177 -16.45 14.43 2.70
CA SER A 177 -17.42 14.57 1.62
C SER A 177 -17.69 13.28 0.82
N LYS A 178 -16.89 12.22 1.00
CA LYS A 178 -16.85 11.05 0.10
C LYS A 178 -17.53 9.77 0.63
N GLU A 179 -18.15 9.79 1.81
CA GLU A 179 -18.81 8.63 2.47
C GLU A 179 -17.91 7.39 2.71
N GLN A 180 -16.64 7.44 2.33
CA GLN A 180 -15.65 6.41 2.66
C GLN A 180 -15.36 6.40 4.16
N PHE A 181 -15.05 5.23 4.70
CA PHE A 181 -14.60 5.16 6.08
C PHE A 181 -13.21 5.78 6.23
N ASN A 182 -13.11 6.81 7.08
CA ASN A 182 -11.88 7.45 7.52
C ASN A 182 -11.81 7.36 9.06
N TRP A 183 -10.72 6.80 9.58
CA TRP A 183 -10.55 6.52 11.01
C TRP A 183 -10.44 7.78 11.85
N ALA A 184 -9.78 8.82 11.33
CA ALA A 184 -9.62 10.08 12.03
C ALA A 184 -10.99 10.77 12.22
N ILE A 185 -11.82 10.82 11.18
CA ILE A 185 -13.20 11.35 11.25
C ILE A 185 -14.03 10.55 12.26
N HIS A 186 -13.96 9.21 12.19
CA HIS A 186 -14.67 8.36 13.13
C HIS A 186 -14.27 8.66 14.59
N LYS A 187 -12.96 8.77 14.87
CA LYS A 187 -12.47 9.06 16.22
C LYS A 187 -12.85 10.46 16.70
N ALA A 188 -12.80 11.46 15.82
CA ALA A 188 -13.22 12.81 16.14
C ALA A 188 -14.70 12.84 16.54
N SER A 189 -15.56 12.18 15.77
CA SER A 189 -17.00 12.03 16.05
C SER A 189 -17.26 11.37 17.40
N VAL A 190 -16.62 10.23 17.69
CA VAL A 190 -16.79 9.51 18.98
C VAL A 190 -16.34 10.34 20.18
N LYS A 191 -15.29 11.16 20.02
CA LYS A 191 -14.78 12.05 21.08
C LYS A 191 -15.51 13.39 21.14
N GLY A 192 -16.45 13.66 20.24
CA GLY A 192 -17.16 14.94 20.16
C GLY A 192 -16.26 16.12 19.79
N ILE A 193 -15.18 15.87 19.04
CA ILE A 193 -14.25 16.92 18.58
C ILE A 193 -14.86 17.59 17.34
N PRO A 194 -15.07 18.91 17.34
CA PRO A 194 -15.48 19.65 16.15
C PRO A 194 -14.47 19.47 15.01
N LEU A 195 -14.97 19.24 13.80
CA LEU A 195 -14.11 18.89 12.65
C LEU A 195 -13.14 20.02 12.28
N ASP A 196 -13.55 21.28 12.45
CA ASP A 196 -12.72 22.46 12.26
C ASP A 196 -11.60 22.61 13.31
N GLN A 197 -11.66 21.84 14.40
CA GLN A 197 -10.66 21.81 15.46
C GLN A 197 -9.80 20.54 15.46
N PHE A 198 -10.00 19.63 14.50
CA PHE A 198 -9.31 18.34 14.47
C PHE A 198 -7.78 18.48 14.60
N TYR A 199 -7.15 19.27 13.73
CA TYR A 199 -5.69 19.47 13.73
C TYR A 199 -5.14 20.19 14.97
N GLN A 200 -5.99 20.85 15.75
CA GLN A 200 -5.60 21.52 17.01
C GLN A 200 -5.86 20.63 18.23
N SER A 201 -6.43 19.44 18.03
CA SER A 201 -6.88 18.57 19.10
C SER A 201 -5.78 17.62 19.56
N THR A 202 -5.87 17.19 20.82
CA THR A 202 -5.01 16.11 21.34
C THR A 202 -5.26 14.77 20.63
N LEU A 203 -6.42 14.60 19.99
CA LEU A 203 -6.68 13.41 19.16
C LEU A 203 -5.76 13.37 17.95
N PHE A 204 -5.58 14.48 17.23
CA PHE A 204 -4.67 14.52 16.09
C PHE A 204 -3.27 14.07 16.51
N ASN A 205 -2.70 14.68 17.56
CA ASN A 205 -1.40 14.27 18.10
C ASN A 205 -1.36 12.78 18.46
N THR A 206 -2.42 12.24 19.09
CA THR A 206 -2.50 10.81 19.44
C THR A 206 -2.51 9.90 18.20
N LEU A 207 -3.21 10.31 17.13
CA LEU A 207 -3.24 9.54 15.88
C LEU A 207 -1.89 9.60 15.18
N ILE A 208 -1.23 10.76 15.19
CA ILE A 208 0.12 10.87 14.64
C ILE A 208 1.12 10.07 15.48
N ASP A 209 1.00 10.04 16.81
CA ASP A 209 1.87 9.21 17.67
C ASP A 209 1.71 7.74 17.29
N THR A 210 0.47 7.32 16.99
CA THR A 210 0.16 5.97 16.49
C THR A 210 0.80 5.70 15.13
N VAL A 211 0.82 6.68 14.22
CA VAL A 211 1.54 6.57 12.93
C VAL A 211 3.03 6.34 13.17
N VAL A 212 3.65 7.14 14.05
CA VAL A 212 5.07 7.02 14.40
C VAL A 212 5.38 5.66 15.02
N ASP A 213 4.57 5.19 15.97
CA ASP A 213 4.73 3.87 16.61
C ASP A 213 4.74 2.73 15.58
N HIS A 214 3.86 2.79 14.57
CA HIS A 214 3.83 1.79 13.49
C HIS A 214 5.04 1.90 12.55
N LEU A 215 5.52 3.11 12.24
CA LEU A 215 6.73 3.30 11.43
C LEU A 215 7.99 2.82 12.17
N ASP A 216 8.08 3.09 13.47
CA ASP A 216 9.17 2.63 14.33
C ASP A 216 9.14 1.11 14.43
N SER A 217 7.96 0.50 14.65
CA SER A 217 7.82 -0.96 14.62
C SER A 217 8.19 -1.57 13.25
N ALA A 218 7.85 -0.90 12.14
CA ALA A 218 8.24 -1.33 10.80
C ALA A 218 9.77 -1.30 10.63
N ALA A 219 10.44 -0.28 11.15
CA ALA A 219 11.89 -0.10 11.06
C ALA A 219 12.65 -1.08 11.96
N GLU A 220 12.21 -1.26 13.20
CA GLU A 220 12.78 -2.23 14.16
C GLU A 220 12.78 -3.65 13.59
N LEU A 221 11.69 -4.06 12.93
CA LEU A 221 11.59 -5.39 12.31
C LEU A 221 12.69 -5.67 11.28
N ILE A 222 13.27 -4.64 10.66
CA ILE A 222 14.27 -4.76 9.60
C ILE A 222 15.64 -4.19 9.99
N GLU A 223 15.85 -3.83 11.27
CA GLU A 223 17.06 -3.12 11.72
C GLU A 223 18.35 -3.91 11.48
N GLU A 224 18.27 -5.24 11.59
CA GLU A 224 19.40 -6.15 11.37
C GLU A 224 19.65 -6.44 9.88
N LEU A 225 18.75 -6.00 8.99
CA LEU A 225 18.91 -6.18 7.55
C LEU A 225 19.76 -5.05 6.94
N PRO A 226 20.39 -5.27 5.77
CA PRO A 226 21.14 -4.21 5.08
C PRO A 226 20.29 -2.97 4.81
N ILE A 227 20.89 -1.78 4.88
CA ILE A 227 20.21 -0.54 4.50
C ILE A 227 19.73 -0.67 3.05
N SER A 228 18.45 -0.36 2.84
CA SER A 228 17.77 -0.41 1.55
C SER A 228 17.00 0.89 1.31
N GLU A 229 16.54 1.09 0.07
CA GLU A 229 15.60 2.16 -0.26
C GLU A 229 14.28 2.03 0.54
N TYR A 230 13.86 0.82 0.91
CA TYR A 230 12.72 0.61 1.79
C TYR A 230 12.97 1.15 3.21
N SER A 231 14.11 0.84 3.84
CA SER A 231 14.43 1.38 5.17
C SER A 231 14.58 2.91 5.15
N LEU A 232 15.13 3.47 4.06
CA LEU A 232 15.22 4.91 3.88
C LEU A 232 13.84 5.55 3.66
N LEU A 233 12.91 4.86 2.99
CA LEU A 233 11.52 5.31 2.83
C LEU A 233 10.81 5.41 4.19
N LEU A 234 10.96 4.39 5.06
CA LEU A 234 10.39 4.42 6.41
C LEU A 234 10.90 5.63 7.20
N GLN A 235 12.22 5.84 7.21
CA GLN A 235 12.82 6.99 7.89
C GLN A 235 12.32 8.32 7.31
N LYS A 236 12.27 8.45 5.98
CA LYS A 236 11.83 9.68 5.33
C LYS A 236 10.38 10.03 5.69
N ILE A 237 9.49 9.03 5.72
CA ILE A 237 8.08 9.24 6.06
C ILE A 237 7.98 9.62 7.53
N ARG A 238 8.70 8.92 8.42
CA ARG A 238 8.79 9.26 9.84
C ARG A 238 9.25 10.70 10.07
N ASP A 239 10.33 11.12 9.42
CA ASP A 239 10.85 12.50 9.52
C ASP A 239 9.83 13.53 9.00
N SER A 240 9.07 13.19 7.95
CA SER A 240 8.02 14.05 7.41
C SER A 240 6.86 14.19 8.39
N VAL A 241 6.48 13.10 9.06
CA VAL A 241 5.47 13.09 10.12
C VAL A 241 5.92 13.92 11.32
N ASP A 242 7.17 13.75 11.77
CA ASP A 242 7.76 14.52 12.86
C ASP A 242 7.77 16.03 12.56
N SER A 243 7.95 16.42 11.29
CA SER A 243 7.92 17.83 10.90
C SER A 243 6.53 18.48 11.06
N LEU A 244 5.46 17.69 11.03
CA LEU A 244 4.09 18.19 11.28
C LEU A 244 3.83 18.50 12.76
N TYR A 245 4.58 17.90 13.69
CA TYR A 245 4.50 18.25 15.13
C TYR A 245 5.09 19.61 15.48
N GLN A 246 5.96 20.14 14.61
CA GLN A 246 6.75 21.34 14.92
C GLN A 246 6.10 22.65 14.43
N VAL A 247 4.88 22.57 13.88
CA VAL A 247 4.05 23.71 13.43
C VAL A 247 2.96 23.99 14.44
#